data_AF-A0AAD2E8T5-F1
#
_entry.id   AF-A0AAD2E8T5-F1
#
_cell.length_a   1.000
_cell.length_b   1.000
_cell.length_c   1.000
_cell.angle_alpha   90.00
_cell.angle_beta   90.00
_cell.angle_gamma   90.00
#
_symmetry.space_group_name_H-M   'P 1'
#
loop_
_entity.id
_entity.type
_entity.pdbx_description
1 polymer ?
#
loop_
_entity_poly.entity_id
_entity_poly.type
_entity_poly.pdbx_seq_one_letter_code
_entity_poly.pdbx_strand_id
1 'polypeptide(L)'
;MIYTNGGSSIISSRESQKRIYGNSKNEGRPFHMYFISVDGGFRPLEEQTLLLKQMEKVVTSFKARFIVNISELGESDPLLQNATWYPELQKIPWYTTRALKGEGANYFLKKIEIPYGQTLDIIAMDTGLLQNSSNAPENEQLQWLTTILKESSSNWKIVFGFHHLVTSEDNVQKMEPIFERLYSILLNYGVNAYWSWRAGTGNVQRGIVQLNNADPVDKRRYLTAVNQNIVHKKEMANGFLLHQVSALEIVTYLVKLTGEVVQSSALQQMGKEVM
;
A
#
# COMPACT_ATOMS: atom_id res chain seq x y z
N MET A 1 50.20 -46.92 11.49
CA MET A 1 48.83 -47.37 11.82
C MET A 1 47.86 -46.32 11.29
N ILE A 2 46.97 -46.79 10.43
CA ILE A 2 45.87 -46.05 9.83
C ILE A 2 44.79 -45.87 10.90
N TYR A 3 44.21 -44.67 11.03
CA TYR A 3 42.76 -44.44 10.99
C TYR A 3 42.47 -42.96 10.79
N THR A 4 41.35 -42.73 10.11
CA THR A 4 40.96 -41.60 9.27
C THR A 4 39.77 -40.84 9.84
N ASN A 5 39.68 -39.56 9.45
CA ASN A 5 38.49 -38.80 9.03
C ASN A 5 37.45 -38.25 10.03
N GLY A 6 37.04 -37.02 9.68
CA GLY A 6 35.80 -36.32 10.09
C GLY A 6 36.13 -35.03 10.85
N GLY A 7 36.35 -33.87 10.24
CA GLY A 7 35.62 -33.25 9.15
C GLY A 7 34.65 -32.23 9.73
N SER A 8 34.92 -30.93 9.54
CA SER A 8 33.98 -29.85 9.19
C SER A 8 34.46 -28.48 9.68
N SER A 9 34.64 -27.59 8.71
CA SER A 9 34.88 -26.16 8.84
C SER A 9 33.75 -25.45 9.58
N ILE A 10 34.09 -24.55 10.52
CA ILE A 10 33.17 -23.48 10.92
C ILE A 10 33.87 -22.14 10.68
N ILE A 11 33.29 -21.43 9.72
CA ILE A 11 33.55 -20.05 9.35
C ILE A 11 33.32 -19.17 10.59
N SER A 12 34.38 -18.48 11.00
CA SER A 12 34.35 -17.45 12.05
C SER A 12 33.34 -16.37 11.69
N SER A 13 32.24 -16.33 12.43
CA SER A 13 31.19 -15.30 12.38
C SER A 13 31.78 -13.92 12.68
N ARG A 14 31.85 -13.06 11.65
CA ARG A 14 32.01 -11.61 11.85
C ARG A 14 30.70 -11.03 12.37
N GLU A 15 30.83 -10.38 13.52
CA GLU A 15 29.84 -9.58 14.22
C GLU A 15 29.05 -8.66 13.28
N SER A 16 27.73 -8.87 13.24
CA SER A 16 26.76 -7.87 12.78
C SER A 16 26.53 -6.88 13.92
N GLN A 17 27.47 -5.96 14.12
CA GLN A 17 27.27 -4.83 15.03
C GLN A 17 26.20 -3.88 14.48
N LYS A 18 25.10 -3.78 15.23
CA LYS A 18 24.17 -2.65 15.29
C LYS A 18 24.89 -1.32 15.00
N ARG A 19 24.42 -0.57 14.00
CA ARG A 19 24.49 0.89 14.03
C ARG A 19 23.09 1.47 14.07
N ILE A 20 22.68 1.73 15.30
CA ILE A 20 21.53 2.53 15.71
C ILE A 20 21.97 4.01 15.63
N TYR A 21 21.13 4.84 14.99
CA TYR A 21 21.16 6.30 14.99
C TYR A 21 22.44 6.99 14.49
N GLY A 22 22.51 7.14 13.16
CA GLY A 22 23.28 8.20 12.52
C GLY A 22 22.42 9.45 12.38
N ASN A 23 22.80 10.51 13.08
CA ASN A 23 22.25 11.86 13.01
C ASN A 23 22.55 12.46 11.63
N SER A 24 21.82 12.07 10.57
CA SER A 24 21.84 12.79 9.31
C SER A 24 20.65 13.73 9.27
N LYS A 25 20.92 15.03 9.21
CA LYS A 25 19.97 16.00 8.65
C LYS A 25 19.52 15.42 7.30
N ASN A 26 18.30 14.89 7.23
CA ASN A 26 17.69 14.41 5.98
C ASN A 26 17.35 15.63 5.13
N GLU A 27 18.38 16.23 4.56
CA GLU A 27 18.26 16.82 3.24
C GLU A 27 17.90 15.64 2.33
N GLY A 28 16.62 15.54 1.95
CA GLY A 28 16.07 14.39 1.23
C GLY A 28 17.00 13.94 0.12
N ARG A 29 17.29 12.63 0.07
CA ARG A 29 18.02 12.06 -1.05
C ARG A 29 17.32 12.53 -2.33
N PRO A 30 17.99 13.23 -3.26
CA PRO A 30 17.35 13.83 -4.44
C PRO A 30 16.78 12.80 -5.43
N PHE A 31 16.77 11.52 -5.06
CA PHE A 31 16.47 10.37 -5.89
C PHE A 31 15.17 9.66 -5.52
N HIS A 32 14.49 10.09 -4.45
CA HIS A 32 13.29 9.45 -3.96
C HIS A 32 12.15 10.42 -3.73
N MET A 33 10.95 10.00 -4.10
CA MET A 33 9.70 10.66 -3.76
C MET A 33 9.04 9.93 -2.60
N TYR A 34 8.48 10.66 -1.64
CA TYR A 34 7.73 10.07 -0.53
C TYR A 34 6.24 10.44 -0.61
N PHE A 35 5.37 9.49 -0.26
CA PHE A 35 3.95 9.74 -0.01
C PHE A 35 3.43 8.80 1.08
N ILE A 36 2.29 9.14 1.70
CA ILE A 36 1.65 8.31 2.72
C ILE A 36 0.39 7.67 2.14
N SER A 37 0.12 6.41 2.49
CA SER A 37 -1.25 5.89 2.45
C SER A 37 -1.74 5.55 3.85
N VAL A 38 -3.01 5.82 4.09
CA VAL A 38 -3.64 5.63 5.39
C VAL A 38 -5.06 5.16 5.18
N ASP A 39 -5.54 4.35 6.11
CA ASP A 39 -6.94 4.02 6.19
C ASP A 39 -7.75 5.17 6.75
N GLY A 40 -8.86 5.47 6.11
CA GLY A 40 -9.82 6.42 6.64
C GLY A 40 -10.62 5.82 7.78
N GLY A 41 -11.82 6.33 7.96
CA GLY A 41 -12.80 5.82 8.91
C GLY A 41 -12.62 6.35 10.33
N PHE A 42 -13.56 5.92 11.16
CA PHE A 42 -13.66 6.36 12.54
C PHE A 42 -12.65 5.65 13.43
N ARG A 43 -12.06 6.40 14.36
CA ARG A 43 -11.14 5.90 15.40
C ARG A 43 -11.46 6.56 16.74
N PRO A 44 -11.10 5.93 17.87
CA PRO A 44 -11.06 6.62 19.15
C PRO A 44 -10.23 7.91 19.05
N LEU A 45 -10.70 8.98 19.70
CA LEU A 45 -10.11 10.32 19.58
C LEU A 45 -8.61 10.35 19.89
N GLU A 46 -8.18 9.61 20.92
CA GLU A 46 -6.77 9.50 21.30
C GLU A 46 -5.92 8.84 20.20
N GLU A 47 -6.40 7.74 19.64
CA GLU A 47 -5.71 7.02 18.56
C GLU A 47 -5.63 7.87 17.29
N GLN A 48 -6.72 8.56 16.95
CA GLN A 48 -6.76 9.45 15.79
C GLN A 48 -5.82 10.65 15.94
N THR A 49 -5.76 11.24 17.14
CA THR A 49 -4.85 12.33 17.46
C THR A 49 -3.40 11.88 17.35
N LEU A 50 -3.08 10.70 17.89
CA LEU A 50 -1.75 10.14 17.81
C LEU A 50 -1.35 9.81 16.37
N LEU A 51 -2.27 9.24 15.58
CA LEU A 51 -2.07 8.95 14.15
C LEU A 51 -1.71 10.22 13.37
N LEU A 52 -2.53 11.27 13.49
CA LEU A 52 -2.34 12.54 12.77
C LEU A 52 -1.03 13.22 13.17
N LYS A 53 -0.67 13.23 14.46
CA LYS A 53 0.63 13.74 14.92
C LYS A 53 1.82 13.01 14.30
N GLN A 54 1.73 11.68 14.18
CA GLN A 54 2.81 10.90 13.58
C GLN A 54 2.88 11.10 12.07
N MET A 55 1.72 11.21 11.39
CA MET A 55 1.67 11.55 9.97
C MET A 55 2.30 12.92 9.73
N GLU A 56 1.96 13.94 10.53
CA GLU A 56 2.52 15.29 10.42
C GLU A 56 4.05 15.29 10.57
N LYS A 57 4.56 14.54 11.55
CA LYS A 57 5.99 14.34 11.75
C LYS A 57 6.65 13.68 10.54
N VAL A 58 6.05 12.64 9.97
CA VAL A 58 6.59 11.93 8.80
C VAL A 58 6.54 12.80 7.54
N VAL A 59 5.43 13.50 7.29
CA VAL A 59 5.30 14.47 6.20
C VAL A 59 6.44 15.47 6.23
N THR A 60 6.70 16.04 7.40
CA THR A 60 7.76 17.05 7.59
C THR A 60 9.15 16.44 7.40
N SER A 61 9.40 15.28 8.02
CA SER A 61 10.73 14.66 8.04
C SER A 61 11.15 14.10 6.69
N PHE A 62 10.21 13.56 5.92
CA PHE A 62 10.45 12.94 4.62
C PHE A 62 10.04 13.82 3.43
N LYS A 63 9.48 15.00 3.69
CA LYS A 63 8.90 15.89 2.67
C LYS A 63 7.92 15.12 1.78
N ALA A 64 6.99 14.40 2.41
CA ALA A 64 5.99 13.63 1.69
C ALA A 64 5.12 14.55 0.83
N ARG A 65 4.88 14.17 -0.42
CA ARG A 65 4.26 15.05 -1.42
C ARG A 65 2.75 15.02 -1.42
N PHE A 66 2.14 13.93 -0.96
CA PHE A 66 0.69 13.77 -0.89
C PHE A 66 0.34 12.62 0.06
N ILE A 67 -0.94 12.53 0.40
CA ILE A 67 -1.52 11.46 1.19
C ILE A 67 -2.65 10.80 0.41
N VAL A 68 -2.71 9.47 0.44
CA VAL A 68 -3.84 8.69 -0.08
C VAL A 68 -4.64 8.13 1.09
N ASN A 69 -5.86 8.62 1.27
CA ASN A 69 -6.84 8.14 2.21
C ASN A 69 -7.70 7.02 1.59
N ILE A 70 -7.59 5.81 2.11
CA ILE A 70 -8.37 4.67 1.66
C ILE A 70 -9.64 4.61 2.51
N SER A 71 -10.75 5.10 1.98
CA SER A 71 -12.02 5.26 2.71
C SER A 71 -13.24 5.08 1.81
N GLU A 72 -14.34 4.55 2.37
CA GLU A 72 -15.67 4.56 1.73
C GLU A 72 -16.36 5.91 1.81
N LEU A 73 -15.95 6.75 2.77
CA LEU A 73 -16.62 8.01 3.11
C LEU A 73 -16.14 9.19 2.26
N GLY A 74 -15.06 9.03 1.50
CA GLY A 74 -14.55 10.09 0.64
C GLY A 74 -14.17 11.33 1.43
N GLU A 75 -14.73 12.48 1.05
CA GLU A 75 -14.59 13.75 1.78
C GLU A 75 -15.23 13.78 3.15
N SER A 76 -16.25 12.94 3.35
CA SER A 76 -16.96 12.88 4.64
C SER A 76 -16.20 12.03 5.65
N ASP A 77 -14.96 11.64 5.32
CA ASP A 77 -14.10 10.86 6.16
C ASP A 77 -13.62 11.65 7.40
N PRO A 78 -13.87 11.15 8.62
CA PRO A 78 -13.47 11.83 9.84
C PRO A 78 -11.95 12.03 9.98
N LEU A 79 -11.13 11.14 9.42
CA LEU A 79 -9.67 11.30 9.45
C LEU A 79 -9.26 12.51 8.61
N LEU A 80 -9.80 12.61 7.39
CA LEU A 80 -9.55 13.73 6.49
C LEU A 80 -10.00 15.06 7.10
N GLN A 81 -11.20 15.11 7.68
CA GLN A 81 -11.72 16.33 8.30
C GLN A 81 -10.86 16.79 9.48
N ASN A 82 -10.47 15.87 10.36
CA ASN A 82 -9.65 16.20 11.52
C ASN A 82 -8.19 16.53 11.15
N ALA A 83 -7.70 16.06 10.00
CA ALA A 83 -6.38 16.41 9.49
C ALA A 83 -6.24 17.92 9.20
N THR A 84 -7.36 18.63 8.96
CA THR A 84 -7.35 20.08 8.73
C THR A 84 -6.89 20.89 9.96
N TRP A 85 -6.85 20.27 11.14
CA TRP A 85 -6.39 20.91 12.38
C TRP A 85 -4.86 20.87 12.53
N TYR A 86 -4.16 20.19 11.61
CA TYR A 86 -2.71 19.99 11.61
C TYR A 86 -2.07 20.78 10.47
N PRO A 87 -1.30 21.85 10.75
CA PRO A 87 -0.82 22.78 9.75
C PRO A 87 -0.03 22.13 8.61
N GLU A 88 0.82 21.13 8.89
CA GLU A 88 1.62 20.52 7.81
C GLU A 88 0.79 19.52 6.98
N LEU A 89 -0.25 18.93 7.57
CA LEU A 89 -1.17 18.05 6.84
C LEU A 89 -2.15 18.83 5.95
N GLN A 90 -2.47 20.08 6.30
CA GLN A 90 -3.33 20.95 5.49
C GLN A 90 -2.63 21.44 4.22
N LYS A 91 -1.29 21.58 4.24
CA LYS A 91 -0.49 22.10 3.12
C LYS A 91 -0.26 21.09 2.00
N ILE A 92 -0.46 19.81 2.26
CA ILE A 92 -0.20 18.73 1.30
C ILE A 92 -1.50 18.24 0.66
N PRO A 93 -1.48 17.85 -0.62
CA PRO A 93 -2.64 17.25 -1.26
C PRO A 93 -3.09 15.94 -0.61
N TRP A 94 -4.40 15.79 -0.45
CA TRP A 94 -5.05 14.54 -0.06
C TRP A 94 -5.84 13.97 -1.24
N TYR A 95 -5.66 12.69 -1.48
CA TYR A 95 -6.39 11.90 -2.46
C TYR A 95 -7.18 10.82 -1.74
N THR A 96 -8.43 10.57 -2.13
CA THR A 96 -9.29 9.62 -1.40
C THR A 96 -9.92 8.62 -2.37
N THR A 97 -10.05 7.35 -1.99
CA THR A 97 -10.61 6.30 -2.88
C THR A 97 -12.02 6.54 -3.40
N ARG A 98 -12.71 7.54 -2.83
CA ARG A 98 -13.97 8.09 -3.36
C ARG A 98 -13.79 9.59 -3.59
N ALA A 99 -14.08 10.06 -4.80
CA ALA A 99 -13.78 11.42 -5.25
C ALA A 99 -14.38 12.53 -4.37
N LEU A 100 -13.74 13.70 -4.47
CA LEU A 100 -14.14 14.96 -3.88
C LEU A 100 -15.48 15.44 -4.50
N LYS A 101 -16.42 15.96 -3.70
CA LYS A 101 -17.68 16.54 -4.21
C LYS A 101 -17.32 17.68 -5.17
N GLY A 102 -17.63 17.47 -6.45
CA GLY A 102 -17.42 18.47 -7.51
C GLY A 102 -16.37 18.11 -8.57
N GLU A 103 -15.58 17.03 -8.40
CA GLU A 103 -14.60 16.58 -9.42
C GLU A 103 -15.17 15.57 -10.46
N GLY A 104 -16.47 15.28 -10.45
CA GLY A 104 -17.09 14.32 -11.39
C GLY A 104 -17.24 12.92 -10.81
N ALA A 105 -16.96 11.88 -11.60
CA ALA A 105 -17.12 10.47 -11.23
C ALA A 105 -16.33 10.10 -9.93
N ASN A 106 -16.84 9.14 -9.16
CA ASN A 106 -16.28 8.78 -7.83
C ASN A 106 -14.87 8.13 -7.85
N TYR A 107 -14.25 7.99 -9.02
CA TYR A 107 -12.97 7.35 -9.28
C TYR A 107 -12.10 8.28 -10.15
N PHE A 108 -10.78 8.22 -10.01
CA PHE A 108 -9.87 9.16 -10.70
C PHE A 108 -8.49 8.59 -11.01
N LEU A 109 -7.77 9.28 -11.90
CA LEU A 109 -6.35 9.11 -12.17
C LEU A 109 -5.61 10.43 -11.83
N LYS A 110 -4.55 10.35 -11.04
CA LYS A 110 -3.55 11.43 -10.88
C LYS A 110 -2.20 10.92 -11.35
N LYS A 111 -1.62 11.62 -12.32
CA LYS A 111 -0.26 11.37 -12.79
C LYS A 111 0.72 12.26 -12.03
N ILE A 112 1.68 11.65 -11.35
CA ILE A 112 2.67 12.32 -10.52
C ILE A 112 4.05 12.13 -11.14
N GLU A 113 4.74 13.23 -11.41
CA GLU A 113 6.15 13.17 -11.80
C GLU A 113 6.99 12.69 -10.63
N ILE A 114 7.87 11.73 -10.86
CA ILE A 114 8.85 11.27 -9.88
C ILE A 114 10.27 11.60 -10.39
N PRO A 115 11.32 11.48 -9.56
CA PRO A 115 12.69 11.79 -9.98
C PRO A 115 13.08 11.09 -11.30
N TYR A 116 13.99 11.72 -12.04
CA TYR A 116 14.50 11.24 -13.34
C TYR A 116 13.48 11.24 -14.49
N GLY A 117 12.49 12.14 -14.45
CA GLY A 117 11.50 12.29 -15.53
C GLY A 117 10.56 11.10 -15.67
N GLN A 118 10.52 10.20 -14.68
CA GLN A 118 9.57 9.10 -14.64
C GLN A 118 8.22 9.58 -14.10
N THR A 119 7.18 8.76 -14.30
CA THR A 119 5.83 9.07 -13.81
C THR A 119 5.21 7.91 -13.03
N LEU A 120 4.42 8.27 -12.03
CA LEU A 120 3.60 7.39 -11.22
C LEU A 120 2.12 7.73 -11.42
N ASP A 121 1.34 6.77 -11.86
CA ASP A 121 -0.11 6.85 -11.89
C ASP A 121 -0.68 6.35 -10.56
N ILE A 122 -1.42 7.25 -9.89
CA ILE A 122 -2.27 6.94 -8.74
C ILE A 122 -3.70 6.87 -9.24
N ILE A 123 -4.30 5.68 -9.16
CA ILE A 123 -5.64 5.41 -9.64
C ILE A 123 -6.51 5.04 -8.45
N ALA A 124 -7.59 5.77 -8.23
CA ALA A 124 -8.56 5.50 -7.18
C ALA A 124 -9.84 4.91 -7.77
N MET A 125 -10.31 3.80 -7.19
CA MET A 125 -11.52 3.09 -7.58
C MET A 125 -12.58 3.17 -6.48
N ASP A 126 -13.81 3.50 -6.87
CA ASP A 126 -14.99 3.36 -6.02
C ASP A 126 -15.44 1.90 -6.03
N THR A 127 -14.79 1.10 -5.18
CA THR A 127 -15.09 -0.32 -5.06
C THR A 127 -16.45 -0.60 -4.42
N GLY A 128 -17.06 0.38 -3.75
CA GLY A 128 -18.43 0.23 -3.22
C GLY A 128 -19.44 0.22 -4.36
N LEU A 129 -19.29 1.12 -5.33
CA LEU A 129 -20.09 1.09 -6.56
C LEU A 129 -19.85 -0.18 -7.40
N LEU A 130 -18.60 -0.67 -7.47
CA LEU A 130 -18.30 -1.92 -8.17
C LEU A 130 -19.08 -3.11 -7.58
N GLN A 131 -19.07 -3.30 -6.26
CA GLN A 131 -19.80 -4.39 -5.61
C GLN A 131 -21.31 -4.35 -5.91
N ASN A 132 -21.90 -3.16 -5.86
CA ASN A 132 -23.33 -2.97 -6.10
C ASN A 132 -23.75 -3.20 -7.57
N SER A 133 -22.78 -3.21 -8.48
CA SER A 133 -22.99 -3.36 -9.92
C SER A 133 -22.67 -4.75 -10.46
N SER A 134 -22.50 -5.75 -9.60
CA SER A 134 -22.00 -7.10 -9.95
C SER A 134 -22.77 -7.82 -11.06
N ASN A 135 -24.02 -7.43 -11.34
CA ASN A 135 -24.89 -8.02 -12.36
C ASN A 135 -24.94 -7.22 -13.68
N ALA A 136 -24.28 -6.06 -13.78
CA ALA A 136 -24.28 -5.27 -15.01
C ALA A 136 -23.21 -5.81 -15.98
N PRO A 137 -23.57 -6.20 -17.22
CA PRO A 137 -22.61 -6.69 -18.20
C PRO A 137 -21.58 -5.62 -18.59
N GLU A 138 -21.97 -4.36 -18.59
CA GLU A 138 -21.10 -3.20 -18.81
C GLU A 138 -20.97 -2.39 -17.52
N ASN A 139 -19.74 -2.31 -17.01
CA ASN A 139 -19.41 -1.49 -15.88
C ASN A 139 -18.56 -0.31 -16.37
N GLU A 140 -19.14 0.89 -16.35
CA GLU A 140 -18.52 2.13 -16.83
C GLU A 140 -17.16 2.39 -16.14
N GLN A 141 -17.04 2.08 -14.85
CA GLN A 141 -15.80 2.26 -14.10
C GLN A 141 -14.69 1.29 -14.56
N LEU A 142 -15.02 0.04 -14.85
CA LEU A 142 -14.04 -0.91 -15.41
C LEU A 142 -13.67 -0.58 -16.85
N GLN A 143 -14.61 -0.09 -17.66
CA GLN A 143 -14.33 0.41 -19.01
C GLN A 143 -13.41 1.63 -18.96
N TRP A 144 -13.71 2.60 -18.10
CA TRP A 144 -12.85 3.75 -17.86
C TRP A 144 -11.44 3.33 -17.42
N LEU A 145 -11.33 2.42 -16.45
CA LEU A 145 -10.05 1.90 -15.97
C LEU A 145 -9.25 1.27 -17.11
N THR A 146 -9.91 0.47 -17.95
CA THR A 146 -9.31 -0.19 -19.10
C THR A 146 -8.74 0.83 -20.08
N THR A 147 -9.50 1.88 -20.41
CA THR A 147 -9.07 2.95 -21.31
C THR A 147 -7.84 3.68 -20.77
N ILE A 148 -7.87 4.14 -19.51
CA ILE A 148 -6.74 4.89 -18.94
C ILE A 148 -5.47 4.03 -18.83
N LEU A 149 -5.61 2.74 -18.54
CA LEU A 149 -4.47 1.83 -18.41
C LEU A 149 -3.86 1.50 -19.77
N LYS A 150 -4.68 1.38 -20.81
CA LYS A 150 -4.24 1.17 -22.19
C LYS A 150 -3.45 2.37 -22.73
N GLU A 151 -3.86 3.58 -22.37
CA GLU A 151 -3.20 4.83 -22.79
C GLU A 151 -2.00 5.20 -21.92
N SER A 152 -1.88 4.62 -20.73
CA SER A 152 -0.84 4.99 -19.78
C SER A 152 0.54 4.46 -20.17
N SER A 153 1.45 5.40 -20.44
CA SER A 153 2.89 5.16 -20.59
C SER A 153 3.67 5.18 -19.28
N SER A 154 3.02 5.41 -18.13
CA SER A 154 3.69 5.64 -16.85
C SER A 154 4.55 4.48 -16.38
N ASN A 155 5.64 4.82 -15.69
CA ASN A 155 6.63 3.86 -15.18
C ASN A 155 6.06 3.01 -14.04
N TRP A 156 5.26 3.65 -13.18
CA TRP A 156 4.56 3.03 -12.08
C TRP A 156 3.06 3.27 -12.22
N LYS A 157 2.27 2.24 -11.93
CA LYS A 157 0.82 2.31 -11.85
C LYS A 157 0.37 1.63 -10.57
N ILE A 158 -0.34 2.36 -9.73
CA ILE A 158 -0.87 1.83 -8.47
C ILE A 158 -2.35 2.13 -8.39
N VAL A 159 -3.13 1.08 -8.14
CA VAL A 159 -4.58 1.17 -8.00
C VAL A 159 -4.95 1.05 -6.53
N PHE A 160 -5.78 1.97 -6.06
CA PHE A 160 -6.33 1.97 -4.71
C PHE A 160 -7.83 1.68 -4.77
N GLY A 161 -8.29 0.83 -3.87
CA GLY A 161 -9.71 0.58 -3.66
C GLY A 161 -9.97 0.29 -2.19
N PHE A 162 -11.17 0.57 -1.71
CA PHE A 162 -11.48 0.31 -0.31
C PHE A 162 -11.57 -1.20 -0.02
N HIS A 163 -12.25 -1.94 -0.92
CA HIS A 163 -12.47 -3.38 -0.79
C HIS A 163 -11.27 -4.22 -1.21
N HIS A 164 -11.02 -5.32 -0.49
CA HIS A 164 -10.06 -6.34 -0.92
C HIS A 164 -10.56 -7.07 -2.15
N LEU A 165 -9.65 -7.41 -3.07
CA LEU A 165 -9.98 -8.25 -4.22
C LEU A 165 -10.38 -9.67 -3.78
N VAL A 166 -9.74 -10.18 -2.72
CA VAL A 166 -10.00 -11.52 -2.18
C VAL A 166 -10.56 -11.38 -0.78
N THR A 167 -11.74 -11.96 -0.54
CA THR A 167 -12.27 -12.16 0.81
C THR A 167 -11.90 -13.56 1.29
N SER A 168 -11.83 -13.73 2.61
CA SER A 168 -11.60 -15.04 3.22
C SER A 168 -12.73 -15.27 4.20
N GLU A 169 -13.64 -16.15 3.78
CA GLU A 169 -14.76 -16.66 4.56
C GLU A 169 -14.49 -18.16 4.78
N ASP A 170 -14.62 -18.62 6.02
CA ASP A 170 -14.49 -20.06 6.37
C ASP A 170 -13.22 -20.75 5.85
N ASN A 171 -12.08 -20.06 5.90
CA ASN A 171 -10.78 -20.52 5.37
C ASN A 171 -10.73 -20.75 3.85
N VAL A 172 -11.77 -20.36 3.11
CA VAL A 172 -11.79 -20.36 1.65
C VAL A 172 -11.54 -18.94 1.15
N GLN A 173 -10.53 -18.79 0.29
CA GLN A 173 -10.35 -17.55 -0.45
C GLN A 173 -11.38 -17.49 -1.57
N LYS A 174 -12.20 -16.44 -1.57
CA LYS A 174 -13.19 -16.20 -2.60
C LYS A 174 -12.95 -14.83 -3.20
N MET A 175 -12.94 -14.78 -4.52
CA MET A 175 -12.97 -13.53 -5.29
C MET A 175 -14.35 -13.45 -5.92
N GLU A 176 -15.06 -12.34 -5.73
CA GLU A 176 -16.34 -12.16 -6.41
C GLU A 176 -16.10 -11.92 -7.91
N PRO A 177 -17.03 -12.32 -8.80
CA PRO A 177 -16.83 -12.20 -10.25
C PRO A 177 -16.45 -10.80 -10.72
N ILE A 178 -16.96 -9.75 -10.06
CA ILE A 178 -16.61 -8.36 -10.39
C ILE A 178 -15.15 -8.03 -10.05
N PHE A 179 -14.62 -8.59 -8.95
CA PHE A 179 -13.21 -8.44 -8.57
C PHE A 179 -12.29 -9.35 -9.37
N GLU A 180 -12.76 -10.48 -9.88
CA GLU A 180 -12.03 -11.30 -10.86
C GLU A 180 -11.78 -10.51 -12.15
N ARG A 181 -12.81 -9.82 -12.64
CA ARG A 181 -12.70 -8.93 -13.80
C ARG A 181 -11.73 -7.78 -13.54
N LEU A 182 -11.84 -7.12 -12.38
CA LEU A 182 -10.90 -6.07 -11.99
C LEU A 182 -9.47 -6.62 -11.96
N TYR A 183 -9.23 -7.71 -11.24
CA TYR A 183 -7.91 -8.35 -11.15
C TYR A 183 -7.32 -8.69 -12.52
N SER A 184 -8.15 -9.21 -13.43
CA SER A 184 -7.76 -9.51 -14.81
C SER A 184 -7.32 -8.25 -15.57
N ILE A 185 -8.03 -7.13 -15.42
CA ILE A 185 -7.63 -5.84 -16.01
C ILE A 185 -6.29 -5.38 -15.42
N LEU A 186 -6.12 -5.43 -14.10
CA LEU A 186 -4.89 -5.00 -13.43
C LEU A 186 -3.66 -5.78 -13.94
N LEU A 187 -3.80 -7.10 -14.09
CA LEU A 187 -2.76 -7.97 -14.66
C LEU A 187 -2.46 -7.61 -16.12
N ASN A 188 -3.50 -7.56 -16.96
CA ASN A 188 -3.34 -7.39 -18.41
C ASN A 188 -2.65 -6.07 -18.80
N TYR A 189 -2.81 -5.02 -17.99
CA TYR A 189 -2.21 -3.71 -18.26
C TYR A 189 -1.00 -3.38 -17.37
N GLY A 190 -0.45 -4.39 -16.69
CA GLY A 190 0.80 -4.28 -15.94
C GLY A 190 0.73 -3.27 -14.79
N VAL A 191 -0.38 -3.27 -14.04
CA VAL A 191 -0.47 -2.51 -12.79
C VAL A 191 0.52 -3.10 -11.78
N ASN A 192 1.29 -2.25 -11.10
CA ASN A 192 2.36 -2.73 -10.20
C ASN A 192 1.81 -3.20 -8.86
N ALA A 193 0.77 -2.51 -8.34
CA ALA A 193 0.16 -2.83 -7.06
C ALA A 193 -1.32 -2.48 -7.04
N TYR A 194 -2.07 -3.30 -6.31
CA TYR A 194 -3.39 -2.95 -5.80
C TYR A 194 -3.33 -2.80 -4.29
N TRP A 195 -3.83 -1.67 -3.78
CA TRP A 195 -3.89 -1.38 -2.37
C TRP A 195 -5.32 -1.23 -1.89
N SER A 196 -5.64 -2.01 -0.86
CA SER A 196 -6.91 -1.98 -0.16
C SER A 196 -6.73 -2.15 1.32
N TRP A 197 -7.73 -1.71 2.07
CA TRP A 197 -7.62 -1.69 3.52
C TRP A 197 -8.63 -2.55 4.26
N ARG A 198 -9.89 -2.72 3.78
CA ARG A 198 -11.02 -3.23 4.59
C ARG A 198 -10.64 -4.26 5.67
N ALA A 199 -10.59 -3.82 6.92
CA ALA A 199 -10.59 -4.73 8.06
C ALA A 199 -11.89 -5.54 7.97
N GLY A 200 -11.79 -6.87 7.99
CA GLY A 200 -12.97 -7.72 8.01
C GLY A 200 -13.85 -7.32 9.18
N THR A 201 -15.07 -6.87 8.88
CA THR A 201 -16.15 -6.68 9.85
C THR A 201 -16.60 -8.07 10.29
N GLY A 202 -15.93 -8.60 11.29
CA GLY A 202 -16.30 -9.85 11.94
C GLY A 202 -15.71 -9.84 13.34
N ASN A 203 -16.58 -10.02 14.33
CA ASN A 203 -16.25 -10.17 15.75
C ASN A 203 -15.36 -11.41 15.97
N VAL A 204 -14.11 -11.36 15.57
CA VAL A 204 -13.13 -12.41 15.85
C VAL A 204 -12.10 -11.79 16.77
N GLN A 205 -12.13 -12.28 18.01
CA GLN A 205 -11.15 -12.02 19.05
C GLN A 205 -9.74 -11.88 18.49
N ARG A 206 -9.01 -10.88 19.00
CA ARG A 206 -7.54 -10.81 19.01
C ARG A 206 -6.99 -12.22 19.26
N GLY A 207 -6.53 -12.89 18.20
CA GLY A 207 -6.28 -14.33 18.24
C GLY A 207 -5.42 -14.76 17.08
N ILE A 208 -4.19 -15.14 17.40
CA ILE A 208 -3.16 -15.66 16.50
C ILE A 208 -3.70 -16.87 15.72
N VAL A 209 -3.64 -16.84 14.40
CA VAL A 209 -3.76 -18.04 13.56
C VAL A 209 -2.38 -18.42 13.04
N GLN A 210 -1.87 -19.53 13.59
CA GLN A 210 -0.60 -20.15 13.27
C GLN A 210 -0.79 -21.08 12.07
N LEU A 211 0.08 -20.98 11.08
CA LEU A 211 0.13 -21.86 9.91
C LEU A 211 1.50 -22.58 9.94
N ASN A 212 1.51 -23.86 10.27
CA ASN A 212 2.62 -24.82 10.12
C ASN A 212 2.36 -25.60 8.82
N ASN A 213 3.27 -26.02 7.93
CA ASN A 213 4.73 -26.23 7.84
C ASN A 213 5.12 -25.90 6.36
N ALA A 214 6.33 -25.57 5.91
CA ALA A 214 7.69 -25.64 6.41
C ALA A 214 8.53 -24.47 5.83
N ASP A 215 9.64 -24.18 6.51
CA ASP A 215 10.63 -23.11 6.37
C ASP A 215 10.29 -21.66 6.81
N PRO A 216 11.12 -21.05 7.68
CA PRO A 216 10.77 -19.85 8.42
C PRO A 216 11.21 -18.58 7.66
N VAL A 217 10.43 -18.15 6.66
CA VAL A 217 10.66 -16.85 6.02
C VAL A 217 9.34 -16.08 5.83
N ASP A 218 9.20 -15.04 6.65
CA ASP A 218 8.49 -13.77 6.44
C ASP A 218 7.02 -13.80 5.94
N LYS A 219 6.11 -14.29 6.78
CA LYS A 219 4.65 -14.06 6.65
C LYS A 219 4.25 -12.64 7.05
N ARG A 220 4.55 -11.61 6.25
CA ARG A 220 4.10 -10.22 6.52
C ARG A 220 4.05 -9.37 5.24
N ARG A 221 2.87 -8.84 4.83
CA ARG A 221 2.66 -7.62 3.98
C ARG A 221 1.16 -7.41 3.65
N TYR A 222 0.76 -6.24 3.16
CA TYR A 222 -0.62 -5.86 2.75
C TYR A 222 -0.70 -5.44 1.28
N LEU A 223 0.34 -5.79 0.52
CA LEU A 223 0.43 -5.50 -0.89
C LEU A 223 -0.02 -6.75 -1.63
N THR A 224 -1.07 -6.62 -2.45
CA THR A 224 -1.23 -7.53 -3.57
C THR A 224 -0.36 -6.98 -4.69
N ALA A 225 0.88 -7.46 -4.75
CA ALA A 225 1.71 -7.28 -5.92
C ALA A 225 1.03 -8.04 -7.06
N VAL A 226 0.37 -7.32 -7.95
CA VAL A 226 -0.51 -7.89 -8.98
C VAL A 226 0.26 -8.88 -9.85
N ASN A 227 1.54 -8.62 -10.12
CA ASN A 227 2.40 -9.49 -10.94
C ASN A 227 3.23 -10.53 -10.18
N GLN A 228 3.06 -10.69 -8.86
CA GLN A 228 3.89 -11.62 -8.07
C GLN A 228 3.09 -12.75 -7.40
N ASN A 229 1.79 -12.87 -7.63
CA ASN A 229 0.92 -13.87 -6.96
C ASN A 229 1.08 -13.87 -5.43
N ILE A 230 1.25 -12.67 -4.86
CA ILE A 230 1.44 -12.52 -3.43
C ILE A 230 0.15 -11.98 -2.82
N VAL A 231 -0.67 -12.87 -2.26
CA VAL A 231 -1.81 -12.51 -1.39
C VAL A 231 -1.34 -12.62 0.05
N HIS A 232 -1.23 -11.49 0.74
CA HIS A 232 -0.86 -11.48 2.15
C HIS A 232 -1.98 -10.89 3.00
N LYS A 233 -2.40 -11.65 4.01
CA LYS A 233 -3.38 -11.23 5.02
C LYS A 233 -2.71 -11.22 6.39
N LYS A 234 -2.83 -10.11 7.12
CA LYS A 234 -2.51 -10.01 8.54
C LYS A 234 -3.41 -8.94 9.17
N GLU A 235 -3.50 -8.87 10.49
CA GLU A 235 -4.18 -7.78 11.23
C GLU A 235 -3.26 -6.54 11.31
N MET A 236 -3.65 -5.40 10.73
CA MET A 236 -2.83 -4.17 10.84
C MET A 236 -3.00 -3.59 12.23
N ALA A 237 -1.89 -3.44 12.94
CA ALA A 237 -1.85 -2.54 14.07
C ALA A 237 -2.14 -1.11 13.57
N ASN A 238 -2.92 -0.34 14.34
CA ASN A 238 -3.22 1.06 14.03
C ASN A 238 -1.96 1.84 13.61
N GLY A 239 -2.01 2.48 12.45
CA GLY A 239 -0.84 3.12 11.81
C GLY A 239 -1.12 3.54 10.36
N PHE A 240 -0.06 3.90 9.64
CA PHE A 240 -0.10 4.28 8.22
C PHE A 240 1.12 3.72 7.48
N LEU A 241 1.09 3.79 6.15
CA LEU A 241 2.17 3.36 5.29
C LEU A 241 2.92 4.58 4.73
N LEU A 242 4.24 4.58 4.86
CA LEU A 242 5.13 5.51 4.17
C LEU A 242 5.71 4.82 2.93
N HIS A 243 5.53 5.41 1.77
CA HIS A 243 6.03 4.88 0.51
C HIS A 243 7.20 5.73 0.04
N GLN A 244 8.31 5.08 -0.28
CA GLN A 244 9.49 5.63 -0.93
C GLN A 244 9.51 5.13 -2.37
N VAL A 245 9.29 6.03 -3.31
CA VAL A 245 9.25 5.74 -4.75
C VAL A 245 10.54 6.19 -5.40
N SER A 246 11.13 5.32 -6.21
CA SER A 246 12.30 5.59 -7.02
C SER A 246 12.07 5.16 -8.46
N ALA A 247 13.07 5.37 -9.30
CA ALA A 247 13.09 4.87 -10.67
C ALA A 247 13.01 3.33 -10.76
N LEU A 248 13.45 2.60 -9.73
CA LEU A 248 13.67 1.15 -9.79
C LEU A 248 12.79 0.36 -8.83
N GLU A 249 12.38 0.98 -7.72
CA GLU A 249 11.57 0.32 -6.70
C GLU A 249 10.66 1.28 -5.93
N ILE A 250 9.61 0.70 -5.36
CA ILE A 250 8.75 1.29 -4.34
C ILE A 250 8.95 0.53 -3.05
N VAL A 251 9.51 1.18 -2.04
CA VAL A 251 9.66 0.62 -0.70
C VAL A 251 8.59 1.19 0.21
N THR A 252 7.81 0.32 0.84
CA THR A 252 6.70 0.69 1.73
C THR A 252 7.05 0.32 3.16
N TYR A 253 6.87 1.25 4.08
CA TYR A 253 7.15 1.11 5.50
C TYR A 253 5.87 1.24 6.33
N LEU A 254 5.62 0.29 7.22
CA LEU A 254 4.53 0.42 8.20
C LEU A 254 5.00 1.23 9.41
N VAL A 255 4.35 2.37 9.63
CA VAL A 255 4.56 3.25 10.78
C VAL A 255 3.38 3.08 11.74
N LYS A 256 3.64 2.57 12.95
CA LYS A 256 2.63 2.44 14.01
C LYS A 256 2.33 3.80 14.66
N LEU A 257 1.25 3.86 15.43
CA LEU A 257 0.95 5.02 16.31
C LEU A 257 2.10 5.39 17.26
N THR A 258 2.90 4.43 17.70
CA THR A 258 4.08 4.67 18.55
C THR A 258 5.22 5.37 17.80
N GLY A 259 5.15 5.48 16.47
CA GLY A 259 6.22 5.97 15.61
C GLY A 259 7.26 4.91 15.27
N GLU A 260 7.09 3.68 15.76
CA GLU A 260 7.94 2.54 15.42
C GLU A 260 7.71 2.14 13.95
N VAL A 261 8.80 2.00 13.20
CA VAL A 261 8.78 1.41 11.85
C VAL A 261 9.00 -0.09 11.98
N VAL A 262 7.98 -0.87 11.66
CA VAL A 262 7.94 -2.29 12.06
C VAL A 262 8.17 -3.24 10.90
N GLN A 263 8.04 -2.73 9.68
CA GLN A 263 8.07 -3.55 8.49
C GLN A 263 8.41 -2.72 7.27
N SER A 264 9.20 -3.30 6.36
CA SER A 264 9.45 -2.75 5.03
C SER A 264 9.16 -3.78 3.95
N SER A 265 8.63 -3.34 2.82
CA SER A 265 8.44 -4.18 1.65
C SER A 265 8.81 -3.44 0.37
N ALA A 266 9.59 -4.07 -0.50
CA ALA A 266 10.01 -3.49 -1.77
C ALA A 266 9.26 -4.14 -2.94
N LEU A 267 8.72 -3.30 -3.82
CA LEU A 267 8.26 -3.67 -5.15
C LEU A 267 9.30 -3.19 -6.16
N GLN A 268 9.87 -4.10 -6.93
CA GLN A 268 10.84 -3.76 -7.96
C GLN A 268 10.13 -3.56 -9.30
N GLN A 269 10.67 -2.65 -10.11
CA GLN A 269 10.19 -2.46 -11.46
C GLN A 269 10.54 -3.71 -12.26
N MET A 270 9.53 -4.37 -12.81
CA MET A 270 9.78 -5.41 -13.80
C MET A 270 10.16 -4.70 -15.09
N GLY A 271 11.28 -5.08 -15.70
CA GLY A 271 11.66 -4.55 -17.00
C GLY A 271 10.49 -4.71 -17.98
N LYS A 272 10.15 -3.65 -18.70
CA LYS A 272 9.26 -3.80 -19.85
C LYS A 272 9.99 -4.72 -20.81
N GLU A 273 9.45 -5.90 -21.12
CA GLU A 273 9.96 -6.69 -22.24
C GLU A 273 9.94 -5.77 -23.46
N VAL A 274 11.13 -5.49 -23.98
CA VAL A 274 11.29 -4.83 -25.27
C VAL A 274 10.97 -5.92 -26.29
N MET A 275 9.73 -5.91 -26.79
CA MET A 275 9.40 -6.59 -28.05
C MET A 275 9.89 -5.75 -29.22
#